data_AF-D0I5U4-F1
#
_entry.id   AF-D0I5U4-F1
#
_cell.length_a   1.000
_cell.length_b   1.000
_cell.length_c   1.000
_cell.angle_alpha   90.00
_cell.angle_beta   90.00
_cell.angle_gamma   90.00
#
_symmetry.space_group_name_H-M   'P 1'
#
loop_
_entity.id
_entity.type
_entity.pdbx_description
1 polymer ?
#
loop_
_entity_poly.entity_id
_entity_poly.type
_entity_poly.pdbx_seq_one_letter_code
_entity_poly.pdbx_strand_id
1 'polypeptide(L)'
;MADLDKANALLQQAIPAKVTLFGNTQDVTLNMNIIKSEDDIFAFTYKPVIINGATFGIPAENLKKVAETVGNIAISDTVPVNVNLVFREK
;
A
#
# COMPACT_ATOMS: atom_id res chain seq x y z
N MET A 1 17.53 11.82 -4.33
CA MET A 1 18.20 11.20 -3.18
C MET A 1 19.06 12.19 -2.40
N ALA A 2 19.67 13.20 -3.04
CA ALA A 2 20.49 14.22 -2.36
C ALA A 2 19.82 14.96 -1.17
N ASP A 3 18.49 15.02 -1.10
CA ASP A 3 17.78 15.63 0.04
C ASP A 3 17.59 14.70 1.25
N LEU A 4 17.69 13.36 1.07
CA LEU A 4 17.58 12.38 2.17
C LEU A 4 18.89 12.24 2.97
N ASP A 5 20.03 12.68 2.41
CA ASP A 5 21.35 12.58 3.05
C ASP A 5 21.53 13.59 4.20
N LYS A 6 20.60 14.53 4.35
CA LYS A 6 20.53 15.40 5.53
C LYS A 6 19.83 14.64 6.65
N ALA A 7 20.51 14.45 7.78
CA ALA A 7 19.93 13.83 8.97
C ALA A 7 18.57 14.48 9.32
N ASN A 8 17.52 13.66 9.46
CA ASN A 8 16.12 14.04 9.73
C ASN A 8 15.36 14.71 8.57
N ALA A 9 15.83 14.64 7.33
CA ALA A 9 15.05 15.12 6.20
C ALA A 9 13.86 14.18 5.89
N LEU A 10 12.65 14.75 5.89
CA LEU A 10 11.44 14.11 5.39
C LEU A 10 11.31 14.38 3.89
N LEU A 11 11.32 13.32 3.09
CA LEU A 11 10.99 13.39 1.67
C LEU A 11 9.57 12.86 1.45
N GLN A 12 8.70 13.70 0.91
CA GLN A 12 7.36 13.30 0.49
C GLN A 12 7.35 13.07 -1.03
N GLN A 13 6.97 11.88 -1.46
CA GLN A 13 7.04 11.50 -2.87
C GLN A 13 5.87 10.60 -3.30
N ALA A 14 5.33 10.90 -4.48
CA ALA A 14 4.45 9.99 -5.21
C ALA A 14 5.30 9.01 -6.03
N ILE A 15 5.23 7.73 -5.68
CA ILE A 15 6.02 6.66 -6.29
C ILE A 15 5.09 5.79 -7.14
N PRO A 16 5.24 5.76 -8.48
CA PRO A 16 4.54 4.80 -9.32
C PRO A 16 5.06 3.39 -9.02
N ALA A 17 4.15 2.45 -8.81
CA ALA A 17 4.45 1.06 -8.50
C ALA A 17 3.51 0.13 -9.27
N LYS A 18 3.99 -1.08 -9.57
CA LYS A 18 3.16 -2.16 -10.09
C LYS A 18 2.78 -3.07 -8.95
N VAL A 19 1.48 -3.20 -8.72
CA VAL A 19 0.95 -4.13 -7.72
C VAL A 19 0.33 -5.31 -8.45
N THR A 20 0.71 -6.51 -8.06
CA THR A 20 0.12 -7.75 -8.56
C THR A 20 -0.68 -8.40 -7.44
N LEU A 21 -1.99 -8.54 -7.63
CA LEU A 21 -2.88 -9.26 -6.73
C LEU A 21 -3.76 -10.19 -7.56
N PHE A 22 -3.96 -11.41 -7.07
CA PHE A 22 -4.80 -12.41 -7.73
C PHE A 22 -4.44 -12.65 -9.21
N GLY A 23 -3.14 -12.62 -9.52
CA GLY A 23 -2.61 -12.82 -10.88
C GLY A 23 -2.76 -11.62 -11.82
N ASN A 24 -3.44 -10.55 -11.41
CA ASN A 24 -3.61 -9.33 -12.20
C ASN A 24 -2.68 -8.23 -11.69
N THR A 25 -2.06 -7.50 -12.62
CA THR A 25 -1.13 -6.41 -12.30
C THR A 25 -1.75 -5.07 -12.67
N GLN A 26 -1.66 -4.10 -11.76
CA GLN A 26 -2.14 -2.75 -11.95
C GLN A 26 -1.06 -1.73 -11.58
N ASP A 27 -1.01 -0.63 -12.32
CA ASP A 27 -0.20 0.52 -11.95
C ASP A 27 -0.92 1.30 -10.84
N VAL A 28 -0.23 1.55 -9.74
CA VAL A 28 -0.72 2.30 -8.58
C VAL A 28 0.30 3.35 -8.17
N THR A 29 -0.18 4.48 -7.64
CA THR A 29 0.69 5.52 -7.10
C THR A 29 0.70 5.45 -5.59
N LEU A 30 1.87 5.15 -5.01
CA LEU A 30 2.10 5.15 -3.57
C LEU A 30 2.52 6.55 -3.13
N ASN A 31 1.72 7.18 -2.27
CA ASN A 31 2.01 8.49 -1.70
C ASN A 31 2.79 8.31 -0.40
N MET A 32 4.11 8.39 -0.48
CA MET A 32 5.05 7.96 0.57
C MET A 32 5.74 9.15 1.26
N ASN A 33 5.92 9.02 2.56
CA ASN A 33 6.90 9.73 3.36
C ASN A 33 8.13 8.83 3.49
N ILE A 34 9.31 9.38 3.27
CA ILE A 34 10.59 8.69 3.40
C ILE A 34 11.47 9.50 4.34
N ILE A 35 12.02 8.85 5.36
CA ILE A 35 12.89 9.46 6.37
C ILE A 35 14.13 8.57 6.51
N LYS A 36 15.32 9.16 6.44
CA LYS A 36 16.57 8.47 6.80
C LYS A 36 16.96 8.85 8.24
N SER A 37 17.25 7.85 9.06
CA SER A 37 17.75 8.01 10.42
C SER A 37 18.86 6.99 10.65
N GLU A 38 20.08 7.48 10.88
CA GLU A 38 21.28 6.63 10.99
C GLU A 38 21.41 5.71 9.76
N ASP A 39 21.42 4.40 9.96
CA ASP A 39 21.56 3.37 8.92
C ASP A 39 20.21 2.85 8.39
N ASP A 40 19.10 3.35 8.92
CA ASP A 40 17.74 2.91 8.59
C ASP A 40 16.99 3.97 7.74
N ILE A 41 16.25 3.50 6.74
CA ILE A 41 15.33 4.28 5.92
C ILE A 41 13.91 3.80 6.22
N PHE A 42 13.09 4.71 6.74
CA PHE A 42 11.68 4.51 7.01
C PHE A 42 10.87 5.03 5.83
N ALA A 43 10.08 4.17 5.19
CA ALA A 43 9.19 4.56 4.09
C ALA A 43 7.76 4.14 4.40
N PHE A 44 6.85 5.10 4.50
CA PHE A 44 5.46 4.83 4.86
C PHE A 44 4.46 5.69 4.10
N THR A 45 3.27 5.17 3.85
CA THR A 45 2.21 5.90 3.15
C THR A 45 1.65 7.03 4.02
N TYR A 46 1.58 8.26 3.52
CA TYR A 46 0.85 9.37 4.17
C TYR A 46 -0.59 9.50 3.71
N LYS A 47 -0.93 8.86 2.59
CA LYS A 47 -2.31 8.72 2.09
C LYS A 47 -2.54 7.25 1.74
N PRO A 48 -3.61 6.62 2.25
CA PRO A 48 -3.92 5.23 1.90
C PRO A 48 -4.09 5.07 0.39
N VAL A 49 -3.62 3.93 -0.12
CA VAL A 49 -3.86 3.51 -1.50
C VAL A 49 -5.18 2.77 -1.52
N ILE A 50 -6.13 3.23 -2.33
CA ILE A 50 -7.44 2.60 -2.45
C ILE A 50 -7.32 1.44 -3.44
N ILE A 51 -7.58 0.22 -2.97
CA ILE A 51 -7.57 -0.99 -3.79
C ILE A 51 -9.00 -1.49 -3.94
N ASN A 52 -9.46 -1.65 -5.18
CA ASN A 52 -10.73 -2.31 -5.48
C ASN A 52 -10.47 -3.73 -5.98
N GLY A 53 -11.07 -4.73 -5.35
CA GLY A 53 -10.86 -6.14 -5.66
C GLY A 53 -11.28 -6.52 -7.09
N ALA A 54 -12.33 -5.90 -7.63
CA ALA A 54 -12.78 -6.14 -9.00
C ALA A 54 -11.74 -5.71 -10.04
N THR A 55 -11.02 -4.60 -9.80
CA THR A 55 -9.91 -4.15 -10.68
C THR A 55 -8.75 -5.16 -10.73
N PHE A 56 -8.58 -5.96 -9.69
CA PHE A 56 -7.61 -7.07 -9.64
C PHE A 56 -8.22 -8.42 -10.01
N GLY A 57 -9.46 -8.45 -10.51
CA GLY A 57 -10.13 -9.69 -10.94
C GLY A 57 -10.52 -10.63 -9.80
N ILE A 58 -10.59 -10.14 -8.56
CA ILE A 58 -11.00 -10.95 -7.41
C ILE A 58 -12.51 -11.20 -7.50
N PRO A 59 -12.98 -12.47 -7.52
CA PRO A 59 -14.41 -12.78 -7.62
C PRO A 59 -15.20 -12.24 -6.42
N ALA A 60 -16.31 -11.55 -6.70
CA ALA A 60 -17.23 -11.04 -5.67
C ALA A 60 -17.80 -12.16 -4.77
N GLU A 61 -17.89 -13.39 -5.28
CA GLU A 61 -18.33 -14.56 -4.52
C GLU A 61 -17.43 -14.84 -3.30
N ASN A 62 -16.14 -14.49 -3.37
CA ASN A 62 -15.22 -14.68 -2.24
C ASN A 62 -15.66 -13.82 -1.04
N LEU A 63 -16.01 -12.55 -1.28
CA LEU A 63 -16.49 -11.65 -0.22
C LEU A 63 -17.88 -12.07 0.28
N LYS A 64 -18.74 -12.58 -0.60
CA LYS A 64 -20.05 -13.13 -0.20
C LYS A 64 -19.89 -14.32 0.75
N LYS A 65 -19.00 -15.27 0.44
CA LYS A 65 -18.71 -16.42 1.30
C LYS A 65 -18.19 -15.99 2.67
N VAL A 66 -17.37 -14.94 2.74
CA VAL A 66 -16.91 -14.39 4.03
C VAL A 66 -18.08 -13.75 4.78
N ALA A 67 -18.90 -12.93 4.12
CA ALA A 67 -20.09 -12.31 4.70
C ALA A 67 -21.03 -13.33 5.35
N GLU A 68 -21.25 -14.48 4.70
CA GLU A 68 -22.07 -15.58 5.21
C GLU A 68 -21.59 -16.15 6.55
N THR A 69 -20.28 -16.08 6.83
CA THR A 69 -19.70 -16.57 8.10
C THR A 69 -19.81 -15.57 9.26
N VAL A 70 -20.08 -14.28 8.95
CA VAL A 70 -20.10 -13.19 9.94
C VAL A 70 -21.49 -12.55 10.09
N GLY A 71 -22.55 -13.29 9.74
CA GLY A 71 -23.93 -12.85 9.90
C GLY A 71 -24.51 -12.11 8.69
N ASN A 72 -24.01 -12.40 7.48
CA ASN A 72 -24.45 -11.80 6.22
C ASN A 72 -24.29 -10.29 6.15
N ILE A 73 -23.31 -9.75 6.86
CA ILE A 73 -22.97 -8.33 6.78
C ILE A 73 -22.24 -8.09 5.46
N ALA A 74 -22.76 -7.16 4.64
CA ALA A 74 -22.13 -6.83 3.37
C ALA A 74 -20.70 -6.30 3.57
N ILE A 75 -19.74 -6.88 2.84
CA ILE A 75 -18.32 -6.51 2.90
C ILE A 75 -17.99 -5.71 1.64
N SER A 76 -17.37 -4.53 1.81
CA SER A 76 -16.92 -3.72 0.68
C SER A 76 -15.83 -4.43 -0.11
N ASP A 77 -15.89 -4.31 -1.43
CA ASP A 77 -14.84 -4.74 -2.36
C ASP A 77 -13.65 -3.75 -2.43
N THR A 78 -13.75 -2.63 -1.74
CA THR A 78 -12.80 -1.53 -1.79
C THR A 78 -12.13 -1.38 -0.43
N VAL A 79 -10.81 -1.47 -0.39
CA VAL A 79 -10.02 -1.51 0.84
C VAL A 79 -8.93 -0.44 0.79
N PRO A 80 -8.83 0.45 1.80
CA PRO A 80 -7.68 1.32 1.95
C PRO A 80 -6.47 0.52 2.48
N VAL A 81 -5.35 0.57 1.75
CA VAL A 81 -4.11 -0.10 2.13
C VAL A 81 -3.06 0.94 2.51
N ASN A 82 -2.44 0.75 3.66
CA ASN A 82 -1.28 1.51 4.10
C ASN A 82 -0.06 0.60 4.13
N VAL A 83 1.11 1.15 3.87
CA VAL A 83 2.37 0.41 3.90
C VAL A 83 3.34 1.14 4.81
N ASN A 84 4.03 0.40 5.68
CA ASN A 84 5.11 0.89 6.54
C ASN A 84 6.31 -0.05 6.36
N LEU A 85 7.41 0.45 5.83
CA LEU A 85 8.62 -0.31 5.52
C LEU A 85 9.81 0.32 6.23
N VAL A 86 10.73 -0.54 6.68
CA VAL A 86 12.04 -0.16 7.18
C VAL A 86 13.07 -0.87 6.32
N PHE A 87 13.98 -0.12 5.73
CA PHE A 87 15.12 -0.62 4.98
C PHE A 87 16.39 -0.30 5.77
N ARG A 88 17.38 -1.18 5.67
CA ARG A 88 18.72 -0.96 6.24
C ARG A 88 19.73 -0.98 5.10
N GLU A 89 20.64 -0.02 5.07
CA GLU A 89 21.77 -0.06 4.13
C GLU A 89 22.62 -1.30 4.45
N LYS A 90 22.97 -2.07 3.40
CA LYS A 90 23.82 -3.27 3.52
C LYS A 90 25.28 -2.91 3.34
#